data_AF-A0A6P1A524-F1
#
_entry.id   AF-A0A6P1A524-F1
#
_cell.length_a   1.000
_cell.length_b   1.000
_cell.length_c   1.000
_cell.angle_alpha   90.00
_cell.angle_beta   90.00
_cell.angle_gamma   90.00
#
_symmetry.space_group_name_H-M   'P 1'
#
loop_
_entity.id
_entity.type
_entity.pdbx_description
1 polymer ?
#
loop_
_entity_poly.entity_id
_entity_poly.type
_entity_poly.pdbx_seq_one_letter_code
_entity_poly.pdbx_strand_id
1 'polypeptide(L)'
;MGAMHKIVKQAITSGFLSIEAENQLRQLLRNKYDREDFTAFMTLQAEAMEGRVKQESRQLVRSKALENQDQNLKRESREPAIAQGNNFQPTSRMAIAS
;
A
#
# COMPACT_ATOMS: atom_id res chain seq x y z
N MET A 1 -34.41 -2.06 2.88
CA MET A 1 -33.05 -1.90 3.45
C MET A 1 -32.19 -3.11 3.12
N GLY A 2 -31.30 -2.96 2.14
CA GLY A 2 -30.35 -3.98 1.71
C GLY A 2 -29.19 -4.19 2.69
N ALA A 3 -28.41 -5.25 2.46
CA ALA A 3 -27.23 -5.57 3.26
C ALA A 3 -26.11 -4.51 3.10
N MET A 4 -26.00 -3.90 1.91
CA MET A 4 -25.02 -2.85 1.63
C MET A 4 -25.34 -1.58 2.43
N HIS A 5 -26.62 -1.19 2.47
CA HIS A 5 -27.08 -0.05 3.27
C HIS A 5 -26.69 -0.16 4.75
N LYS A 6 -26.79 -1.36 5.35
CA LYS A 6 -26.40 -1.57 6.76
C LYS A 6 -24.91 -1.33 6.99
N ILE A 7 -24.07 -1.90 6.13
CA ILE A 7 -22.61 -1.76 6.22
C ILE A 7 -22.20 -0.29 6.02
N VAL A 8 -22.77 0.37 5.01
CA VAL A 8 -22.54 1.80 4.75
C VAL A 8 -22.92 2.64 5.97
N LYS A 9 -24.12 2.44 6.51
CA LYS A 9 -24.60 3.23 7.66
C LYS A 9 -23.70 3.04 8.86
N GLN A 10 -23.27 1.80 9.12
CA GLN A 10 -22.34 1.51 10.22
C GLN A 10 -21.00 2.22 10.01
N ALA A 11 -20.43 2.18 8.81
CA ALA A 11 -19.16 2.82 8.49
C ALA A 11 -19.20 4.35 8.58
N ILE A 12 -20.31 4.97 8.12
CA ILE A 12 -20.53 6.42 8.27
C ILE A 12 -20.68 6.78 9.75
N THR A 13 -21.42 5.97 10.52
CA THR A 13 -21.66 6.23 11.95
C THR A 13 -20.38 6.08 12.78
N SER A 14 -19.54 5.08 12.48
CA SER A 14 -18.26 4.87 13.16
C SER A 14 -17.14 5.78 12.66
N GLY A 15 -17.30 6.38 11.47
CA GLY A 15 -16.22 7.06 10.76
C GLY A 15 -15.09 6.11 10.31
N PHE A 16 -15.35 4.80 10.28
CA PHE A 16 -14.33 3.78 9.99
C PHE A 16 -14.89 2.61 9.19
N LEU A 17 -14.16 2.23 8.14
CA LEU A 17 -14.46 1.09 7.29
C LEU A 17 -13.31 0.07 7.39
N SER A 18 -13.60 -1.09 7.97
CA SER A 18 -12.64 -2.19 8.11
C SER A 18 -12.44 -2.94 6.79
N ILE A 19 -11.33 -3.68 6.67
CA ILE A 19 -11.08 -4.56 5.53
C ILE A 19 -12.19 -5.59 5.36
N GLU A 20 -12.72 -6.12 6.46
CA GLU A 20 -13.82 -7.08 6.41
C GLU A 20 -15.07 -6.46 5.77
N ALA A 21 -15.46 -5.26 6.21
CA ALA A 21 -16.59 -4.53 5.65
C ALA A 21 -16.35 -4.16 4.17
N GLU A 22 -15.13 -3.77 3.79
CA GLU A 22 -14.76 -3.52 2.38
C GLU A 22 -14.91 -4.77 1.52
N ASN A 23 -14.50 -5.94 2.03
CA ASN A 23 -14.64 -7.20 1.32
C ASN A 23 -16.10 -7.60 1.15
N GLN A 24 -16.93 -7.42 2.18
CA GLN A 24 -18.37 -7.64 2.10
C GLN A 24 -19.02 -6.71 1.07
N LEU A 25 -18.69 -5.41 1.08
CA LEU A 25 -19.17 -4.46 0.07
C LEU A 25 -18.75 -4.88 -1.35
N ARG A 26 -17.50 -5.34 -1.53
CA ARG A 26 -17.00 -5.83 -2.82
C ARG A 26 -17.78 -7.04 -3.32
N GLN A 27 -18.17 -7.96 -2.44
CA GLN A 27 -19.01 -9.10 -2.80
C GLN A 27 -20.42 -8.66 -3.19
N LEU A 28 -21.01 -7.74 -2.43
CA LEU A 28 -22.36 -7.22 -2.69
C LEU A 28 -22.42 -6.44 -4.02
N LEU A 29 -21.39 -5.67 -4.36
CA LEU A 29 -21.28 -4.94 -5.62
C LEU A 29 -21.12 -5.84 -6.85
N ARG A 30 -20.64 -7.08 -6.68
CA ARG A 30 -20.54 -8.06 -7.77
C ARG A 30 -21.89 -8.70 -8.12
N ASN A 31 -22.84 -8.65 -7.19
CA ASN A 31 -24.20 -9.15 -7.39
C ASN A 31 -25.12 -8.02 -7.85
N LYS A 32 -26.36 -8.34 -8.26
CA LYS A 32 -27.36 -7.30 -8.51
C LYS A 32 -27.64 -6.56 -7.20
N TYR A 33 -27.43 -5.25 -7.21
CA TYR A 33 -27.81 -4.33 -6.15
C TYR A 33 -28.94 -3.41 -6.65
N ASP A 34 -29.75 -2.93 -5.72
CA ASP A 34 -30.81 -1.97 -6.03
C ASP A 34 -30.28 -0.52 -6.02
N ARG A 35 -31.15 0.42 -6.40
CA ARG A 35 -30.80 1.84 -6.46
C ARG A 35 -30.47 2.42 -5.08
N GLU A 36 -31.06 1.89 -4.01
CA GLU A 36 -30.85 2.36 -2.64
C GLU A 36 -29.45 1.98 -2.15
N ASP A 37 -29.05 0.74 -2.38
CA ASP A 37 -27.73 0.21 -2.08
C ASP A 37 -26.65 0.96 -2.90
N PHE A 38 -26.91 1.24 -4.18
CA PHE A 38 -26.02 2.06 -5.00
C PHE A 38 -25.85 3.47 -4.43
N THR A 39 -26.95 4.12 -4.06
CA THR A 39 -26.92 5.48 -3.50
C THR A 39 -26.17 5.50 -2.17
N ALA A 40 -26.42 4.52 -1.31
CA ALA A 40 -25.71 4.36 -0.05
C ALA A 40 -24.19 4.20 -0.29
N PHE A 41 -23.81 3.37 -1.26
CA PHE A 41 -22.41 3.21 -1.61
C PHE A 41 -21.76 4.50 -2.13
N MET A 42 -22.46 5.28 -2.96
CA MET A 42 -21.95 6.57 -3.43
C MET A 42 -21.76 7.57 -2.28
N THR A 43 -22.67 7.60 -1.31
CA THR A 43 -22.50 8.39 -0.09
C THR A 43 -21.25 7.95 0.67
N LEU A 44 -21.04 6.64 0.86
CA LEU A 44 -19.82 6.14 1.51
C LEU A 44 -18.55 6.58 0.79
N GLN A 45 -18.53 6.58 -0.54
CA GLN A 45 -17.38 7.05 -1.31
C GLN A 45 -17.11 8.54 -1.08
N ALA A 46 -18.14 9.39 -1.09
CA ALA A 46 -17.99 10.82 -0.82
C ALA A 46 -17.46 11.08 0.61
N GLU A 47 -18.04 10.42 1.61
CA GLU A 47 -17.61 10.53 3.01
C GLU A 47 -16.15 10.09 3.21
N ALA A 48 -15.71 9.05 2.50
CA ALA A 48 -14.32 8.61 2.52
C ALA A 48 -13.38 9.60 1.82
N MET A 49 -13.80 10.18 0.70
CA MET A 49 -13.03 11.21 -0.02
C MET A 49 -12.87 12.50 0.79
N GLU A 50 -13.92 12.89 1.52
CA GLU A 50 -13.89 14.04 2.43
C GLU A 50 -13.19 13.73 3.75
N GLY A 51 -12.70 12.50 3.95
CA GLY A 51 -11.94 12.08 5.10
C GLY A 51 -12.76 11.83 6.37
N ARG A 52 -14.10 11.87 6.27
CA ARG A 52 -15.02 11.55 7.38
C ARG A 52 -15.06 10.07 7.70
N VAL A 53 -14.82 9.22 6.69
CA VAL A 53 -14.66 7.78 6.87
C VAL A 53 -13.24 7.35 6.56
N LYS A 54 -12.55 6.80 7.57
CA LYS A 54 -11.21 6.23 7.40
C LYS A 54 -11.31 4.78 6.92
N GLN A 55 -10.56 4.47 5.87
CA GLN A 55 -10.47 3.12 5.32
C GLN A 55 -9.22 2.41 5.83
N GLU A 56 -9.38 1.22 6.38
CA GLU A 56 -8.27 0.43 6.94
C GLU A 56 -7.26 0.03 5.86
N SER A 57 -7.73 -0.39 4.69
CA SER A 57 -6.86 -0.82 3.58
C SER A 57 -5.89 0.29 3.14
N ARG A 58 -6.39 1.53 3.02
CA ARG A 58 -5.57 2.70 2.67
C ARG A 58 -4.55 3.06 3.73
N GLN A 59 -4.89 2.87 5.01
CA GLN A 59 -3.96 3.11 6.11
C GLN A 59 -2.81 2.10 6.09
N LEU A 60 -3.09 0.83 5.83
CA LEU A 60 -2.05 -0.20 5.70
C LEU A 60 -1.11 0.05 4.51
N VAL A 61 -1.62 0.54 3.38
CA VAL A 61 -0.77 0.91 2.25
C VAL A 61 0.13 2.09 2.62
N ARG A 62 -0.42 3.10 3.30
CA ARG A 62 0.36 4.26 3.76
C ARG A 62 1.43 3.87 4.79
N SER A 63 1.11 3.01 5.74
CA SER A 63 2.08 2.56 6.76
C SER A 63 3.23 1.77 6.12
N LYS A 64 2.92 0.84 5.21
CA LYS A 64 3.95 0.11 4.44
C LYS A 64 4.82 1.03 3.60
N ALA A 65 4.25 2.08 3.01
CA ALA A 65 5.02 3.05 2.23
C ALA A 65 6.04 3.82 3.09
N LEU A 66 5.66 4.21 4.30
CA LEU A 66 6.56 4.87 5.26
C LEU A 66 7.66 3.93 5.74
N GLU A 67 7.33 2.68 6.07
CA GLU A 67 8.31 1.67 6.47
C GLU A 67 9.36 1.42 5.35
N ASN A 68 8.91 1.38 4.10
CA ASN A 68 9.81 1.22 2.95
C ASN A 68 10.76 2.41 2.77
N GLN A 69 10.36 3.64 3.12
CA GLN A 69 11.23 4.83 3.05
C GLN A 69 12.34 4.78 4.10
N ASP A 70 12.02 4.39 5.34
CA ASP A 70 13.01 4.24 6.42
C ASP A 70 14.06 3.17 6.08
N GLN A 71 13.65 2.09 5.40
CA GLN A 71 14.56 1.05 4.95
C GLN A 71 15.46 1.49 3.80
N ASN A 72 15.01 2.41 2.93
CA ASN A 72 15.83 2.96 1.85
C ASN A 72 16.93 3.88 2.38
N LEU A 73 16.60 4.76 3.34
CA LEU A 73 17.56 5.67 3.99
C LEU A 73 18.67 4.94 4.74
N LYS A 74 18.35 3.79 5.37
CA LYS A 74 19.34 2.93 6.06
C LYS A 74 20.26 2.16 5.10
N ARG A 75 19.87 1.98 3.84
CA ARG A 75 20.70 1.35 2.81
C ARG A 75 21.64 2.35 2.16
N GLU A 76 21.18 3.59 1.92
CA GLU A 76 22.01 4.67 1.36
C GLU A 76 23.07 5.20 2.33
N SER A 77 22.85 5.08 3.65
CA SER A 77 23.83 5.44 4.69
C SER A 77 24.85 4.35 5.03
N ARG A 78 24.76 3.16 4.41
CA ARG A 78 25.84 2.16 4.43
C ARG A 78 26.78 2.46 3.26
N GLU A 79 27.74 3.36 3.46
CA GLU A 79 28.91 3.45 2.58
C GLU A 79 29.54 2.05 2.42
N PRO A 80 29.96 1.65 1.20
CA PRO A 80 30.82 0.48 1.06
C PRO A 80 32.12 0.79 1.78
N ALA A 81 32.40 0.04 2.85
CA ALA A 81 33.71 0.06 3.49
C ALA A 81 34.77 -0.11 2.40
N ILE A 82 35.55 0.95 2.19
CA ILE A 82 36.67 0.98 1.27
C ILE A 82 37.57 -0.18 1.70
N ALA A 83 37.61 -1.25 0.90
CA ALA A 83 38.53 -2.35 1.09
C ALA A 83 39.94 -1.82 0.80
N GLN A 84 40.57 -1.22 1.81
CA GLN A 84 42.01 -1.05 1.80
C GLN A 84 42.64 -2.42 2.07
N GLY A 85 43.11 -3.03 0.99
CA GLY A 85 43.82 -4.31 1.01
C GLY A 85 44.63 -4.44 -0.26
N ASN A 86 45.81 -3.83 -0.25
CA ASN A 86 46.94 -4.01 -1.17
C ASN A 86 46.87 -5.26 -2.07
N ASN A 87 46.80 -5.06 -3.38
CA ASN A 87 47.59 -5.87 -4.32
C ASN A 87 47.76 -5.16 -5.67
N PHE A 88 48.82 -4.39 -5.81
CA PHE A 88 49.30 -3.94 -7.11
C PHE A 88 49.99 -5.15 -7.76
N GLN A 89 49.35 -5.78 -8.75
CA GLN A 89 50.05 -6.61 -9.72
C GLN A 89 49.71 -6.11 -11.12
N PRO A 90 50.67 -5.51 -11.86
CA PRO A 90 50.49 -5.24 -13.26
C PRO A 90 50.70 -6.56 -14.00
N THR A 91 49.64 -7.18 -14.50
CA THR A 91 49.81 -8.30 -15.44
C THR A 91 50.20 -7.77 -16.82
N SER A 92 51.46 -7.36 -16.95
CA SER A 92 52.17 -7.47 -18.22
C SER A 92 52.66 -8.91 -18.35
N ARG A 93 51.97 -9.72 -19.16
CA ARG A 93 52.62 -10.87 -19.82
C ARG A 93 52.88 -10.48 -21.26
N MET A 94 54.11 -10.04 -21.52
CA MET A 94 54.74 -10.35 -22.79
C MET A 94 54.79 -11.87 -22.92
N ALA A 95 54.13 -12.42 -23.93
CA ALA A 95 54.59 -13.63 -24.57
C ALA A 95 55.39 -13.20 -25.80
N ILE A 96 56.66 -13.61 -25.80
CA ILE A 96 57.66 -13.48 -26.85
C ILE A 96 57.63 -14.77 -27.69
N ALA A 97 58.03 -14.66 -28.97
CA ALA A 97 58.44 -15.72 -29.91
C ALA A 97 57.30 -16.56 -30.53
N SER A 98 57.21 -16.81 -31.85
CA SER A 98 58.11 -16.63 -33.00
C SER A 98 57.28 -16.43 -34.27
#